data_AF-A0A6L4ZIB5-F1
#
_entry.id   AF-A0A6L4ZIB5-F1
#
_cell.length_a   1.000
_cell.length_b   1.000
_cell.length_c   1.000
_cell.angle_alpha   90.00
_cell.angle_beta   90.00
_cell.angle_gamma   90.00
#
_symmetry.space_group_name_H-M   'P 1'
#
loop_
_entity.id
_entity.type
_entity.pdbx_description
1 polymer ?
#
loop_
_entity_poly.entity_id
_entity_poly.type
_entity_poly.pdbx_seq_one_letter_code
_entity_poly.pdbx_strand_id
1 'polypeptide(L)'
;MINNRKFAYHKSISFQYRCPLCFWEVSLVDEWLCSGCGCVWNTFKTQGRCPKCNYQWTMTACLNCHQWSPHKEWYVKQRVE
;
A
#
# COMPACT_ATOMS: atom_id res chain seq x y z
N MET A 1 -13.98 33.00 -26.29
CA MET A 1 -14.82 31.79 -26.42
C MET A 1 -14.12 30.65 -25.68
N ILE A 2 -14.83 30.02 -24.74
CA ILE A 2 -14.52 28.81 -23.94
C ILE A 2 -13.26 28.91 -23.03
N ASN A 3 -13.37 29.40 -21.80
CA ASN A 3 -13.76 28.67 -20.57
C ASN A 3 -12.75 27.61 -20.06
N ASN A 4 -12.00 28.02 -19.03
CA ASN A 4 -12.14 27.49 -17.67
C ASN A 4 -12.00 25.96 -17.53
N ARG A 5 -10.76 25.45 -17.50
CA ARG A 5 -10.48 24.24 -16.73
C ARG A 5 -9.94 24.63 -15.36
N LYS A 6 -10.88 24.94 -14.47
CA LYS A 6 -10.70 24.68 -13.05
C LYS A 6 -10.25 23.22 -12.95
N PHE A 7 -8.97 22.98 -12.69
CA PHE A 7 -8.56 21.69 -12.13
C PHE A 7 -9.17 21.66 -10.74
N ALA A 8 -10.41 21.20 -10.67
CA ALA A 8 -11.08 20.91 -9.42
C ALA A 8 -10.17 19.92 -8.70
N TYR A 9 -9.51 20.41 -7.66
CA TYR A 9 -8.79 19.62 -6.68
C TYR A 9 -9.85 18.75 -6.00
N HIS A 10 -10.25 17.66 -6.65
CA HIS A 10 -11.01 16.60 -6.02
C HIS A 10 -10.08 16.08 -4.93
N LYS A 11 -10.39 16.47 -3.70
CA LYS A 11 -9.71 16.16 -2.45
C LYS A 11 -9.56 14.65 -2.32
N SER A 12 -8.58 14.10 -3.03
CA SER A 12 -8.33 12.67 -3.13
C SER A 12 -7.68 12.27 -1.82
N ILE A 13 -8.40 11.47 -1.04
CA ILE A 13 -7.83 10.79 0.12
C ILE A 13 -6.59 10.05 -0.37
N SER A 14 -5.40 10.52 0.01
CA SER A 14 -4.16 9.81 -0.28
C SER A 14 -3.94 8.83 0.86
N PHE A 15 -3.89 7.54 0.53
CA PHE A 15 -3.54 6.51 1.49
C PHE A 15 -2.02 6.42 1.53
N GLN A 16 -1.45 6.62 2.73
CA GLN A 16 -0.05 6.31 2.99
C GLN A 16 0.03 4.95 3.68
N TYR A 17 0.96 4.11 3.25
CA TYR A 17 1.29 2.86 3.91
C TYR A 17 2.69 3.01 4.51
N ARG A 18 2.82 2.76 5.80
CA ARG A 18 4.11 2.89 6.50
C ARG A 18 4.38 1.68 7.37
N CYS A 19 5.63 1.27 7.44
CA CYS A 19 6.04 0.26 8.40
C CYS A 19 5.74 0.76 9.83
N PRO A 20 4.99 0.02 10.66
CA PRO A 20 4.64 0.47 12.02
C PRO A 20 5.85 0.52 12.97
N LEU A 21 6.97 -0.10 12.59
CA LEU A 21 8.18 -0.20 13.42
C LEU A 21 9.23 0.86 13.06
N CYS A 22 9.47 1.11 11.77
CA CYS A 22 10.52 2.03 11.32
C CYS A 22 10.02 3.21 10.48
N PHE A 23 8.70 3.31 10.28
CA PHE A 23 8.04 4.38 9.52
C PHE A 23 8.43 4.51 8.04
N TRP A 24 9.17 3.54 7.48
CA TRP A 24 9.45 3.48 6.05
C TRP A 24 8.14 3.52 5.24
N GLU A 25 8.09 4.41 4.26
CA GLU A 25 6.93 4.59 3.38
C GLU A 25 6.98 3.65 2.19
N VAL A 26 5.84 3.04 1.88
CA VAL A 26 5.69 2.19 0.71
C VAL A 26 5.51 3.06 -0.54
N SER A 27 6.37 2.84 -1.52
CA SER A 27 6.29 3.35 -2.88
C SER A 27 5.38 2.48 -3.76
N LEU A 28 4.94 3.05 -4.89
CA LEU A 28 4.14 2.34 -5.90
C LEU A 28 4.88 1.18 -6.58
N VAL A 29 6.22 1.22 -6.57
CA VAL A 29 7.10 0.21 -7.20
C VAL A 29 7.61 -0.83 -6.22
N ASP A 30 7.27 -0.74 -4.93
CA ASP A 30 7.66 -1.76 -3.97
C ASP A 30 6.83 -3.03 -4.15
N GLU A 31 7.50 -4.18 -4.11
CA GLU A 31 6.89 -5.47 -4.39
C GLU A 31 7.31 -6.54 -3.37
N TRP A 32 6.39 -7.47 -3.13
CA TRP A 32 6.55 -8.63 -2.26
C TRP A 32 6.33 -9.91 -3.06
N LEU A 33 7.08 -10.95 -2.70
CA LEU A 33 6.94 -12.29 -3.27
C LEU A 33 5.94 -13.13 -2.47
N CYS A 34 5.04 -13.81 -3.17
CA CYS A 34 4.11 -14.77 -2.56
C CYS A 34 4.86 -16.08 -2.37
N SER A 35 5.07 -16.51 -1.12
CA SER A 35 5.67 -17.81 -0.83
C SER A 35 4.85 -18.99 -1.37
N GLY A 36 3.54 -18.84 -1.56
CA GLY A 36 2.67 -19.91 -2.05
C GLY A 36 2.71 -20.13 -3.57
N CYS A 37 2.86 -19.08 -4.39
CA CYS A 37 2.73 -19.19 -5.86
C CYS A 37 3.76 -18.40 -6.68
N GLY A 38 4.69 -17.72 -6.01
CA GLY A 38 5.77 -16.94 -6.64
C GLY A 38 5.33 -15.64 -7.30
N CYS A 39 4.07 -15.22 -7.17
CA CYS A 39 3.63 -13.91 -7.67
C CYS A 39 4.40 -12.78 -6.95
N VAL A 40 4.92 -11.82 -7.70
CA VAL A 40 5.53 -10.59 -7.20
C VAL A 40 4.52 -9.46 -7.40
N TRP A 41 4.14 -8.75 -6.34
CA TRP A 41 3.18 -7.65 -6.41
C TRP A 41 3.30 -6.72 -5.20
N ASN A 42 2.77 -5.49 -5.34
CA ASN A 42 2.59 -4.62 -4.20
C ASN A 42 1.40 -5.10 -3.36
N THR A 43 1.69 -5.59 -2.15
CA THR A 43 0.70 -6.21 -1.25
C THR A 43 -0.46 -5.28 -0.87
N PHE A 44 -0.25 -3.97 -0.88
CA PHE A 44 -1.27 -2.97 -0.51
C PHE A 44 -2.31 -2.74 -1.60
N LYS A 45 -2.03 -3.09 -2.87
CA LYS A 45 -3.01 -3.00 -3.97
C LYS A 45 -4.23 -3.88 -3.76
N THR A 46 -4.09 -4.95 -2.98
CA THR A 46 -5.11 -5.99 -2.80
C THR A 46 -5.36 -6.31 -1.32
N GLN A 47 -4.94 -5.42 -0.41
CA GLN A 47 -5.05 -5.62 1.03
C GLN A 47 -4.47 -6.95 1.51
N GLY A 48 -3.32 -7.35 0.96
CA GLY A 48 -2.66 -8.60 1.31
C GLY A 48 -3.16 -9.83 0.55
N ARG A 49 -4.19 -9.73 -0.30
CA ARG A 49 -4.64 -10.87 -1.09
C ARG A 49 -3.75 -11.09 -2.30
N CYS A 50 -3.11 -12.25 -2.42
CA CYS A 50 -2.34 -12.56 -3.62
C CYS A 50 -3.26 -12.62 -4.86
N PRO A 51 -3.00 -11.87 -5.93
CA PRO A 51 -3.87 -11.83 -7.11
C PRO A 51 -3.85 -13.12 -7.92
N LYS A 52 -2.85 -13.99 -7.73
CA LYS A 52 -2.70 -15.25 -8.48
C LYS A 52 -3.32 -16.45 -7.75
N CYS A 53 -3.03 -16.64 -6.47
CA CYS A 53 -3.50 -17.81 -5.70
C CYS A 53 -4.58 -17.49 -4.66
N ASN A 54 -5.03 -16.24 -4.55
CA ASN A 54 -6.03 -15.77 -3.58
C ASN A 54 -5.67 -15.93 -2.10
N TYR A 55 -4.44 -16.35 -1.77
CA TYR A 55 -3.99 -16.43 -0.39
C TYR A 55 -4.02 -15.04 0.27
N GLN A 56 -4.62 -14.95 1.47
CA GLN A 56 -4.73 -13.73 2.24
C GLN A 56 -3.56 -13.59 3.21
N TRP A 57 -2.63 -12.69 2.91
CA TRP A 57 -1.55 -12.35 3.82
C TRP A 57 -2.09 -11.46 4.95
N THR A 58 -1.85 -11.87 6.19
CA THR A 58 -2.18 -11.12 7.41
C THR A 58 -0.96 -10.40 8.00
N MET A 59 0.25 -10.76 7.54
CA MET A 59 1.53 -10.19 7.93
C MET A 59 2.26 -9.68 6.69
N THR A 60 3.06 -8.64 6.84
CA THR A 60 3.89 -8.06 5.76
C THR A 60 5.27 -7.74 6.31
N ALA A 61 6.30 -8.19 5.59
CA ALA A 61 7.69 -7.87 5.87
C ALA A 61 8.02 -6.46 5.40
N CYS A 62 8.78 -5.69 6.18
CA CYS A 62 9.29 -4.40 5.74
C CYS A 62 10.50 -4.56 4.82
N LEU A 63 10.52 -3.90 3.66
CA LEU A 63 11.65 -3.95 2.73
C LEU A 63 12.86 -3.11 3.21
N ASN A 64 12.67 -2.25 4.22
CA ASN A 64 13.74 -1.44 4.81
C ASN A 64 14.31 -2.07 6.09
N CYS A 65 13.47 -2.37 7.09
CA CYS A 65 13.95 -2.92 8.36
C CYS A 65 13.86 -4.45 8.48
N HIS A 66 13.30 -5.14 7.47
CA HIS A 66 13.16 -6.61 7.40
C HIS A 66 12.32 -7.26 8.50
N GLN A 67 11.72 -6.47 9.40
CA GLN A 67 10.80 -6.97 10.42
C GLN A 67 9.40 -7.20 9.84
N TRP A 68 8.68 -8.17 10.42
CA TRP A 68 7.30 -8.45 10.07
C TRP A 68 6.34 -7.69 10.96
N SER A 69 5.25 -7.19 10.39
CA SER A 69 4.18 -6.57 11.16
C SER A 69 2.80 -6.95 10.60
N PRO A 70 1.74 -6.92 11.41
CA PRO A 70 0.38 -7.15 10.93
C PRO A 70 0.04 -6.22 9.77
N HIS A 71 -0.42 -6.77 8.65
CA HIS A 71 -0.67 -6.02 7.42
C HIS A 71 -1.60 -4.81 7.66
N LYS A 72 -2.60 -4.97 8.53
CA LYS A 72 -3.55 -3.90 8.93
C LYS A 72 -2.91 -2.68 9.61
N GLU A 73 -1.76 -2.84 10.25
CA GLU A 73 -1.09 -1.75 11.00
C GLU A 73 -0.31 -0.80 10.10
N TRP A 74 -0.11 -1.18 8.84
CA TRP A 74 0.58 -0.34 7.86
C TRP A 74 -0.27 0.83 7.36
N TYR A 75 -1.59 0.77 7.52
CA TYR A 75 -2.53 1.72 6.92
C TYR A 75 -2.62 3.00 7.76
N VAL A 76 -2.09 4.11 7.25
CA VAL A 76 -2.17 5.42 7.89
C VAL A 76 -3.35 6.20 7.32
N LYS A 77 -4.28 6.62 8.18
CA LYS A 77 -5.38 7.52 7.80
C LYS A 77 -4.85 8.94 7.69
N GLN A 78 -4.90 9.53 6.50
CA GLN A 78 -4.71 10.97 6.37
C GLN A 78 -6.00 11.71 6.73
N ARG A 79 -5.93 12.60 7.72
CA ARG A 79 -6.95 13.64 7.89
C ARG A 79 -6.67 14.71 6.83
N VAL A 80 -7.60 14.88 5.90
CA VAL A 80 -7.54 15.98 4.93
C VAL A 80 -8.43 17.11 5.46
N GLU A 81 -7.82 18.11 6.08
CA GLU A 81 -8.49 19.37 6.47
C GLU A 81 -8.99 20.15 5.26
#